data_AF-A0ABC8CM00-F1
#
_entry.id   AF-A0ABC8CM00-F1
#
_cell.length_a   1.000
_cell.length_b   1.000
_cell.length_c   1.000
_cell.angle_alpha   90.00
_cell.angle_beta   90.00
_cell.angle_gamma   90.00
#
_symmetry.space_group_name_H-M   'P 1'
#
loop_
_entity.id
_entity.type
_entity.pdbx_description
1 polymer ?
#
loop_
_entity_poly.entity_id
_entity_poly.type
_entity_poly.pdbx_seq_one_letter_code
_entity_poly.pdbx_strand_id
1 'polypeptide(L)'
;MTTMPVNAGFVVTSPFGARWGTTHWGTDFGLAGGSGGHPIFAVREGTITRAGAASGFGQWITLDVDAEHGGGLFVYGHIIPEVGVGQRVSEGQRIGRINPDPSTNGGVAPHLHFEQHRYVWSQPGPDRLDPMAHALKGAVWPGQGQKKEDKMATLFGADVSEHQDGMSLAAAKREGIEYAIIRTTDGTYKDRCYRSHLEDAESAGLITAAYHYLRNPSEGTTVAQQVQASLEVMGDLKRPIWLDCETPAGLHVDHIREAKREFERHGVRVIGAYSYVPYWEGSIAPGEPDSHEFGAFWVAAYGQNRTGAPAAIYPGNGASQWDYPLGNQKPVLWQYGSNAQVAGYNVDINAYRGTRDQLRALFYGNQESHKEEEMTTKFFTDFLTGYLGPQIKAIQEIWTQLRGPGGKGWEQLGQNAQGQNLTPVDALAAIRQQLAQIQADLDELKEKRK
;
A
#
# COMPACT_ATOMS: atom_id res chain seq x y z
N MET A 1 22.50 -7.43 7.67
CA MET A 1 23.81 -6.76 7.40
C MET A 1 23.72 -5.34 8.00
N THR A 2 24.71 -4.46 7.81
CA THR A 2 24.58 -3.01 8.13
C THR A 2 25.00 -2.23 6.89
N THR A 3 24.29 -1.15 6.56
CA THR A 3 24.56 -0.32 5.39
C THR A 3 25.38 0.89 5.79
N MET A 4 26.34 1.30 4.93
CA MET A 4 27.11 2.53 5.13
C MET A 4 26.17 3.76 5.08
N PRO A 5 26.38 4.78 5.94
CA PRO A 5 25.48 5.92 6.03
C PRO A 5 25.62 6.92 4.85
N VAL A 6 26.55 6.67 3.93
CA VAL A 6 26.92 7.50 2.77
C VAL A 6 27.18 6.62 1.56
N ASN A 7 27.12 7.21 0.36
CA ASN A 7 27.41 6.50 -0.90
C ASN A 7 28.85 5.96 -0.98
N ALA A 8 29.04 4.96 -1.84
CA ALA A 8 30.36 4.50 -2.23
C ALA A 8 31.23 5.67 -2.74
N GLY A 9 32.52 5.66 -2.36
CA GLY A 9 33.49 6.69 -2.71
C GLY A 9 33.75 7.72 -1.60
N PHE A 10 32.92 7.76 -0.56
CA PHE A 10 33.22 8.53 0.65
C PHE A 10 34.41 7.94 1.42
N VAL A 11 35.19 8.81 2.05
CA VAL A 11 36.33 8.44 2.90
C VAL A 11 36.12 8.94 4.32
N VAL A 12 36.74 8.27 5.28
CA VAL A 12 36.83 8.78 6.65
C VAL A 12 37.79 9.98 6.66
N THR A 13 37.24 11.18 6.84
CA THR A 13 38.02 12.41 6.95
C THR A 13 38.52 12.63 8.37
N SER A 14 37.82 12.07 9.37
CA SER A 14 38.32 12.01 10.73
C SER A 14 37.74 10.83 11.51
N PRO A 15 38.58 9.96 12.11
CA PRO A 15 38.11 8.79 12.85
C PRO A 15 37.61 9.14 14.25
N PHE A 16 36.90 8.19 14.87
CA PHE A 16 36.61 8.20 16.30
C PHE A 16 37.91 8.12 17.12
N GLY A 17 37.96 8.82 18.26
CA GLY A 17 39.06 8.73 19.21
C GLY A 17 39.80 10.04 19.46
N ALA A 18 41.01 9.94 20.02
CA ALA A 18 41.76 11.09 20.50
C ALA A 18 42.13 12.07 19.36
N ARG A 19 41.81 13.35 19.57
CA ARG A 19 42.30 14.51 18.82
C ARG A 19 43.17 15.36 19.76
N TRP A 20 43.85 16.37 19.22
CA TRP A 20 44.75 17.20 20.03
C TRP A 20 43.98 17.93 21.15
N GLY A 21 44.11 17.44 22.38
CA GLY A 21 43.44 18.00 23.57
C GLY A 21 41.96 17.68 23.74
N THR A 22 41.36 16.83 22.89
CA THR A 22 39.94 16.43 22.99
C THR A 22 39.69 15.05 22.38
N THR A 23 38.51 14.47 22.56
CA THR A 23 38.11 13.20 21.93
C THR A 23 37.02 13.45 20.90
N HIS A 24 37.17 12.86 19.72
CA HIS A 24 36.13 12.80 18.71
C HIS A 24 35.21 11.61 18.96
N TRP A 25 33.94 11.89 19.21
CA TRP A 25 32.95 10.90 19.63
C TRP A 25 32.09 10.33 18.50
N GLY A 26 32.52 10.55 17.27
CA GLY A 26 31.92 10.00 16.06
C GLY A 26 32.97 9.73 15.00
N THR A 27 32.53 9.45 13.79
CA THR A 27 33.36 9.32 12.60
C THR A 27 32.86 10.30 11.54
N ASP A 28 33.76 11.07 10.97
CA ASP A 28 33.44 12.05 9.94
C ASP A 28 33.69 11.44 8.55
N PHE A 29 32.68 11.52 7.69
CA PHE A 29 32.72 11.07 6.30
C PHE A 29 32.64 12.23 5.33
N GLY A 30 33.56 12.27 4.37
CA GLY A 30 33.59 13.28 3.31
C GLY A 30 33.96 12.70 1.95
N LEU A 31 33.76 13.51 0.91
CA LEU A 31 34.06 13.17 -0.47
C LEU A 31 35.05 14.18 -1.08
N ALA A 32 36.03 13.67 -1.82
CA ALA A 32 36.91 14.51 -2.64
C ALA A 32 36.07 15.22 -3.72
N GLY A 33 36.16 16.55 -3.78
CA GLY A 33 35.31 17.38 -4.64
C GLY A 33 34.10 18.02 -3.93
N GLY A 34 33.88 17.68 -2.66
CA GLY A 34 32.84 18.29 -1.81
C GLY A 34 31.69 17.33 -1.52
N SER A 35 31.21 17.33 -0.27
CA SER A 35 30.16 16.41 0.19
C SER A 35 28.78 17.07 0.33
N GLY A 36 28.68 18.39 0.16
CA GLY A 36 27.42 19.13 0.34
C GLY A 36 26.31 18.62 -0.58
N GLY A 37 25.13 18.37 -0.02
CA GLY A 37 23.96 17.89 -0.74
C GLY A 37 23.94 16.39 -1.06
N HIS A 38 25.01 15.65 -0.79
CA HIS A 38 25.02 14.20 -0.97
C HIS A 38 24.06 13.51 0.01
N PRO A 39 23.37 12.44 -0.42
CA PRO A 39 22.39 11.75 0.42
C PRO A 39 23.06 11.01 1.57
N ILE A 40 22.33 10.89 2.68
CA ILE A 40 22.66 10.03 3.81
C ILE A 40 21.57 8.98 4.03
N PHE A 41 21.97 7.81 4.52
CA PHE A 41 21.12 6.63 4.58
C PHE A 41 21.04 6.07 6.00
N ALA A 42 19.89 5.50 6.35
CA ALA A 42 19.72 4.77 7.58
C ALA A 42 20.62 3.52 7.58
N VAL A 43 21.53 3.43 8.54
CA VAL A 43 22.43 2.27 8.66
C VAL A 43 21.70 0.97 8.98
N ARG A 44 20.48 1.07 9.54
CA ARG A 44 19.62 -0.06 9.89
C ARG A 44 18.15 0.32 9.99
N GLU A 45 17.29 -0.68 10.09
CA GLU A 45 15.87 -0.46 10.38
C GLU A 45 15.68 0.07 11.81
N GLY A 46 14.82 1.07 11.96
CA GLY A 46 14.56 1.67 13.25
C GLY A 46 13.58 2.83 13.18
N THR A 47 13.45 3.55 14.29
CA THR A 47 12.55 4.68 14.46
C THR A 47 13.34 5.96 14.69
N ILE A 48 12.98 7.03 13.98
CA ILE A 48 13.57 8.36 14.18
C ILE A 48 13.10 8.93 15.51
N THR A 49 14.04 9.18 16.42
CA THR A 49 13.75 9.70 17.76
C THR A 49 13.95 11.21 17.88
N ARG A 50 14.78 11.81 17.02
CA ARG A 50 14.99 13.26 16.91
C ARG A 50 15.30 13.64 15.46
N ALA A 51 14.82 14.79 15.03
CA ALA A 51 15.13 15.40 13.73
C ALA A 51 15.03 16.92 13.85
N GLY A 52 16.07 17.67 13.46
CA GLY A 52 16.05 19.14 13.50
C GLY A 52 17.33 19.76 14.05
N ALA A 53 17.25 20.97 14.59
CA ALA A 53 18.42 21.70 15.10
C ALA A 53 18.98 21.09 16.39
N ALA A 54 20.31 21.01 16.50
CA ALA A 54 21.00 20.55 17.69
C ALA A 54 22.35 21.26 17.88
N SER A 55 22.58 21.73 19.10
CA SER A 55 23.84 22.36 19.47
C SER A 55 25.01 21.41 19.26
N GLY A 56 26.06 21.87 18.56
CA GLY A 56 27.23 21.07 18.20
C GLY A 56 27.09 20.26 16.90
N PHE A 57 25.87 20.04 16.40
CA PHE A 57 25.63 19.29 15.16
C PHE A 57 25.04 20.15 14.04
N GLY A 58 24.64 21.39 14.34
CA GLY A 58 23.84 22.22 13.44
C GLY A 58 22.44 21.66 13.34
N GLN A 59 22.26 20.71 12.42
CA GLN A 59 21.07 19.88 12.31
C GLN A 59 21.44 18.40 12.34
N TRP A 60 20.55 17.59 12.92
CA TRP A 60 20.79 16.16 13.13
C TRP A 60 19.55 15.29 12.97
N ILE A 61 19.79 13.99 12.88
CA ILE A 61 18.83 12.91 13.08
C ILE A 61 19.37 11.95 14.13
N THR A 62 18.50 11.41 14.98
CA THR A 62 18.81 10.22 15.79
C THR A 62 17.89 9.06 15.43
N LEU A 63 18.48 7.89 15.22
CA LEU A 63 17.82 6.64 14.83
C LEU A 63 17.96 5.63 15.96
N ASP A 64 16.84 5.20 16.54
CA ASP A 64 16.78 4.10 17.50
C ASP A 64 16.51 2.79 16.75
N VAL A 65 17.45 1.87 16.81
CA VAL A 65 17.40 0.59 16.09
C VAL A 65 16.75 -0.45 16.97
N ASP A 66 15.85 -1.23 16.38
CA ASP A 66 15.13 -2.25 17.12
C ASP A 66 16.04 -3.28 17.75
N ALA A 67 15.60 -3.82 18.89
CA ALA A 67 16.32 -4.89 19.59
C ALA A 67 16.56 -6.12 18.70
N GLU A 68 15.56 -6.50 17.87
CA GLU A 68 15.70 -7.60 16.90
C GLU A 68 16.73 -7.32 15.80
N HIS A 69 17.04 -6.04 15.57
CA HIS A 69 18.06 -5.58 14.65
C HIS A 69 19.33 -5.12 15.39
N GLY A 70 19.61 -5.67 16.58
CA GLY A 70 20.85 -5.46 17.31
C GLY A 70 20.88 -4.27 18.27
N GLY A 71 19.81 -3.46 18.30
CA GLY A 71 19.66 -2.36 19.25
C GLY A 71 20.64 -1.20 19.08
N GLY A 72 20.40 -0.13 19.84
CA GLY A 72 21.30 1.02 19.97
C GLY A 72 20.82 2.25 19.20
N LEU A 73 21.50 3.37 19.44
CA LEU A 73 21.13 4.67 18.87
C LEU A 73 22.25 5.20 17.98
N PHE A 74 21.88 5.66 16.79
CA PHE A 74 22.79 6.29 15.83
C PHE A 74 22.47 7.76 15.65
N VAL A 75 23.51 8.58 15.50
CA VAL A 75 23.39 10.03 15.30
C VAL A 75 23.98 10.40 13.95
N TYR A 76 23.25 11.21 13.18
CA TYR A 76 23.69 11.82 11.93
C TYR A 76 23.70 13.32 12.11
N GLY A 77 24.88 13.95 12.14
CA GLY A 77 25.06 15.39 12.33
C GLY A 77 25.55 16.10 11.07
N HIS A 78 25.37 17.42 11.03
CA HIS A 78 25.69 18.29 9.90
C HIS A 78 24.90 17.96 8.63
N ILE A 79 23.63 17.58 8.80
CA ILE A 79 22.72 17.16 7.73
C ILE A 79 21.47 18.03 7.66
N ILE A 80 20.74 17.96 6.55
CA ILE A 80 19.36 18.44 6.42
C ILE A 80 18.45 17.21 6.54
N PRO A 81 17.59 17.10 7.58
CA PRO A 81 16.68 15.98 7.73
C PRO A 81 15.62 15.95 6.62
N GLU A 82 15.35 14.77 6.07
CA GLU A 82 14.25 14.52 5.13
C GLU A 82 13.20 13.56 5.74
N VAL A 83 13.31 13.33 7.05
CA VAL A 83 12.44 12.47 7.86
C VAL A 83 12.03 13.18 9.15
N GLY A 84 10.91 12.75 9.74
CA GLY A 84 10.35 13.32 10.97
C GLY A 84 10.48 12.41 12.20
N VAL A 85 10.34 12.99 13.39
CA VAL A 85 10.28 12.22 14.65
C VAL A 85 9.09 11.25 14.61
N GLY A 86 9.32 10.01 15.05
CA GLY A 86 8.34 8.92 15.03
C GLY A 86 8.28 8.15 13.72
N GLN A 87 8.95 8.63 12.66
CA GLN A 87 8.98 7.93 11.38
C GLN A 87 9.79 6.63 11.49
N ARG A 88 9.19 5.54 11.00
CA ARG A 88 9.89 4.27 10.80
C ARG A 88 10.71 4.34 9.50
N VAL A 89 11.97 3.87 9.55
CA VAL A 89 12.85 3.83 8.39
C VAL A 89 13.47 2.46 8.21
N SER A 90 13.68 2.06 6.97
CA SER A 90 14.34 0.80 6.62
C SER A 90 15.85 0.99 6.45
N GLU A 91 16.64 -0.08 6.64
CA GLU A 91 18.07 -0.10 6.31
C GLU A 91 18.29 0.36 4.86
N GLY A 92 19.23 1.28 4.65
CA GLY A 92 19.55 1.85 3.34
C GLY A 92 18.54 2.88 2.82
N GLN A 93 17.48 3.21 3.57
CA GLN A 93 16.56 4.28 3.22
C GLN A 93 17.27 5.63 3.32
N ARG A 94 17.08 6.50 2.32
CA ARG A 94 17.53 7.90 2.39
C ARG A 94 16.75 8.63 3.48
N ILE A 95 17.47 9.21 4.43
CA ILE A 95 16.89 9.92 5.59
C ILE A 95 17.25 11.41 5.63
N GLY A 96 18.14 11.85 4.75
CA GLY A 96 18.55 13.24 4.66
C GLY A 96 19.67 13.42 3.65
N ARG A 97 20.32 14.58 3.74
CA ARG A 97 21.50 14.92 2.94
C ARG A 97 22.47 15.77 3.73
N ILE A 98 23.76 15.72 3.40
CA ILE A 98 24.78 16.57 4.04
C ILE A 98 24.44 18.03 3.78
N ASN A 99 24.47 18.86 4.82
CA ASN A 99 24.17 20.28 4.69
C ASN A 99 25.30 20.96 3.89
N PRO A 100 25.01 21.61 2.75
CA PRO A 100 26.03 22.28 1.96
C PRO A 100 26.58 23.56 2.61
N ASP A 101 25.90 24.11 3.62
CA ASP A 101 26.30 25.36 4.28
C ASP A 101 27.31 25.10 5.41
N PRO A 102 28.59 25.51 5.25
CA PRO A 102 29.62 25.30 6.27
C PRO A 102 29.40 26.14 7.54
N SER A 103 28.51 27.14 7.53
CA SER A 103 28.17 27.86 8.76
C SER A 103 27.46 26.95 9.79
N THR A 104 26.87 25.85 9.32
CA THR A 104 26.11 24.89 10.15
C THR A 104 26.98 23.82 10.82
N ASN A 105 28.28 23.75 10.50
CA ASN A 105 29.23 22.78 11.06
C ASN A 105 30.53 23.44 11.56
N GLY A 106 30.46 24.71 11.98
CA GLY A 106 31.63 25.40 12.55
C GLY A 106 32.65 25.89 11.53
N GLY A 107 32.25 26.05 10.26
CA GLY A 107 33.06 26.66 9.20
C GLY A 107 34.00 25.69 8.49
N VAL A 108 33.86 24.38 8.72
CA VAL A 108 34.67 23.35 8.04
C VAL A 108 33.95 22.82 6.79
N ALA A 109 34.68 22.14 5.91
CA ALA A 109 34.10 21.58 4.70
C ALA A 109 32.88 20.66 5.01
N PRO A 110 31.78 20.71 4.23
CA PRO A 110 30.63 19.83 4.42
C PRO A 110 30.99 18.35 4.48
N HIS A 111 30.53 17.67 5.52
CA HIS A 111 30.77 16.27 5.82
C HIS A 111 29.59 15.71 6.64
N LEU A 112 29.45 14.38 6.70
CA LEU A 112 28.58 13.72 7.67
C LEU A 112 29.37 13.45 8.94
N HIS A 113 28.85 13.89 10.09
CA HIS A 113 29.33 13.43 11.39
C HIS A 113 28.43 12.29 11.90
N PHE A 114 29.00 11.12 12.21
CA PHE A 114 28.24 9.93 12.55
C PHE A 114 28.64 9.35 13.92
N GLU A 115 27.71 9.26 14.87
CA GLU A 115 27.96 8.65 16.19
C GLU A 115 27.18 7.35 16.36
N GLN A 116 27.75 6.41 17.13
CA GLN A 116 27.06 5.22 17.62
C GLN A 116 27.01 5.24 19.15
N HIS A 117 25.83 5.03 19.70
CA HIS A 117 25.60 4.89 21.14
C HIS A 117 25.04 3.51 21.47
N ARG A 118 25.42 2.99 22.63
CA ARG A 118 25.04 1.64 23.07
C ARG A 118 23.52 1.45 23.21
N TYR A 119 22.81 2.44 23.74
CA TYR A 119 21.37 2.33 24.03
C TYR A 119 20.60 3.61 23.69
N VAL A 120 21.01 4.73 24.29
CA VAL A 120 20.40 6.05 24.13
C VAL A 120 21.48 7.08 23.88
N TRP A 121 21.07 8.29 23.47
CA TRP A 121 22.02 9.38 23.30
C TRP A 121 22.65 9.71 24.64
N SER A 122 23.96 9.56 24.72
CA SER A 122 24.73 9.60 25.96
C SER A 122 25.78 10.71 25.92
N GLN A 123 26.17 11.18 27.11
CA GLN A 123 27.31 12.09 27.24
C GLN A 123 28.63 11.38 26.84
N PRO A 124 29.71 12.13 26.56
CA PRO A 124 31.06 11.59 26.35
C PRO A 124 31.42 10.51 27.37
N GLY A 125 31.80 9.32 26.91
CA GLY A 125 32.07 8.18 27.79
C GLY A 125 31.96 6.82 27.10
N PRO A 126 32.00 5.72 27.88
CA PRO A 126 32.11 4.35 27.38
C PRO A 126 30.88 3.84 26.59
N ASP A 127 29.76 4.56 26.68
CA ASP A 127 28.55 4.24 25.92
C ASP A 127 28.52 4.85 24.52
N ARG A 128 29.53 5.66 24.17
CA ARG A 128 29.79 6.09 22.80
C ARG A 128 30.82 5.15 22.19
N LEU A 129 30.40 4.41 21.17
CA LEU A 129 31.18 3.35 20.54
C LEU A 129 31.81 3.88 19.25
N ASP A 130 32.99 3.37 18.90
CA ASP A 130 33.59 3.62 17.58
C ASP A 130 32.72 2.98 16.49
N PRO A 131 32.03 3.76 15.64
CA PRO A 131 31.16 3.21 14.62
C PRO A 131 31.88 2.29 13.64
N MET A 132 33.16 2.55 13.35
CA MET A 132 33.96 1.76 12.39
C MET A 132 34.36 0.40 12.96
N ALA A 133 34.66 0.34 14.26
CA ALA A 133 34.97 -0.91 14.94
C ALA A 133 33.73 -1.75 15.26
N HIS A 134 32.56 -1.11 15.34
CA HIS A 134 31.29 -1.74 15.72
C HIS A 134 30.31 -1.82 14.53
N ALA A 135 29.34 -0.90 14.44
CA ALA A 135 28.20 -1.06 13.53
C ALA A 135 28.60 -1.12 12.05
N LEU A 136 29.64 -0.39 11.66
CA LEU A 136 30.11 -0.28 10.27
C LEU A 136 31.20 -1.30 9.92
N LYS A 137 31.57 -2.19 10.84
CA LYS A 137 32.57 -3.23 10.57
C LYS A 137 32.03 -4.21 9.52
N GLY A 138 32.57 -4.14 8.31
CA GLY A 138 32.10 -4.95 7.18
C GLY A 138 30.76 -4.48 6.60
N ALA A 139 30.35 -3.25 6.88
CA ALA A 139 29.17 -2.65 6.26
C ALA A 139 29.35 -2.53 4.75
N VAL A 140 28.23 -2.62 4.03
CA VAL A 140 28.18 -2.53 2.57
C VAL A 140 27.68 -1.16 2.14
N TRP A 141 28.08 -0.70 0.96
CA TRP A 141 27.66 0.61 0.45
C TRP A 141 26.17 0.60 0.06
N PRO A 142 25.44 1.73 0.20
CA PRO A 142 24.09 1.85 -0.34
C PRO A 142 24.03 1.37 -1.79
N GLY A 143 23.15 0.42 -2.08
CA GLY A 143 22.99 -0.18 -3.41
C GLY A 143 24.03 -1.25 -3.81
N GLN A 144 25.07 -1.52 -3.01
CA GLN A 144 26.01 -2.63 -3.21
C GLN A 144 25.91 -3.61 -2.04
N GLY A 145 25.84 -4.91 -2.30
CA GLY A 145 25.68 -5.88 -1.20
C GLY A 145 24.28 -5.94 -0.60
N GLN A 146 23.28 -5.33 -1.25
CA GLN A 146 21.88 -5.79 -1.14
C GLN A 146 21.75 -7.19 -1.75
N LYS A 147 22.36 -8.20 -1.11
CA LYS A 147 21.55 -9.38 -0.84
C LYS A 147 20.54 -8.90 0.18
N LYS A 148 19.41 -8.41 -0.32
CA LYS A 148 18.16 -8.66 0.39
C LYS A 148 18.23 -10.13 0.79
N GLU A 149 18.44 -10.42 2.08
CA GLU A 149 17.50 -11.36 2.64
C GLU A 149 16.17 -10.68 2.40
N ASP A 150 15.52 -11.03 1.29
CA ASP A 150 14.10 -10.84 1.19
C ASP A 150 13.58 -11.63 2.40
N LYS A 151 13.38 -10.97 3.54
CA LYS A 151 12.14 -11.20 4.28
C LYS A 151 11.09 -10.96 3.21
N MET A 152 10.73 -12.03 2.47
CA MET A 152 9.78 -11.97 1.37
C MET A 152 8.65 -11.08 1.84
N ALA A 153 8.47 -9.91 1.22
CA ALA A 153 7.40 -9.02 1.60
C ALA A 153 6.12 -9.85 1.57
N THR A 154 5.41 -9.93 2.69
CA THR A 154 4.15 -10.68 2.75
C THR A 154 3.04 -9.73 2.39
N LEU A 155 2.37 -9.99 1.28
CA LEU A 155 1.13 -9.30 0.97
C LEU A 155 -0.01 -10.07 1.63
N PHE A 156 -0.93 -9.36 2.27
CA PHE A 156 -2.15 -9.93 2.80
C PHE A 156 -3.31 -9.65 1.84
N GLY A 157 -4.18 -10.64 1.64
CA GLY A 157 -5.34 -10.49 0.78
C GLY A 157 -6.56 -11.15 1.37
N ALA A 158 -7.73 -10.58 1.11
CA ALA A 158 -8.99 -11.16 1.51
C ALA A 158 -9.59 -11.95 0.35
N ASP A 159 -10.24 -13.06 0.63
CA ASP A 159 -11.21 -13.64 -0.30
C ASP A 159 -12.63 -13.45 0.24
N VAL A 160 -13.55 -13.06 -0.65
CA VAL A 160 -14.87 -12.56 -0.28
C VAL A 160 -15.95 -13.09 -1.22
N SER A 161 -17.15 -13.17 -0.68
CA SER A 161 -18.37 -13.56 -1.37
C SER A 161 -19.55 -12.74 -0.85
N GLU A 162 -20.78 -13.07 -1.25
CA GLU A 162 -21.99 -12.49 -0.66
C GLU A 162 -22.13 -12.69 0.87
N HIS A 163 -21.30 -13.54 1.49
CA HIS A 163 -21.21 -13.62 2.95
C HIS A 163 -20.63 -12.34 3.58
N GLN A 164 -19.89 -11.55 2.81
CA GLN A 164 -19.36 -10.23 3.16
C GLN A 164 -20.12 -9.09 2.45
N ASP A 165 -21.42 -9.28 2.20
CA ASP A 165 -22.28 -8.22 1.65
C ASP A 165 -22.19 -6.94 2.50
N GLY A 166 -21.96 -5.80 1.83
CA GLY A 166 -21.73 -4.49 2.45
C GLY A 166 -20.31 -4.20 2.94
N MET A 167 -19.38 -5.17 2.89
CA MET A 167 -17.98 -4.93 3.28
C MET A 167 -17.29 -3.95 2.32
N SER A 168 -16.60 -2.93 2.87
CA SER A 168 -15.79 -2.01 2.06
C SER A 168 -14.36 -2.54 1.88
N LEU A 169 -14.03 -2.93 0.65
CA LEU A 169 -12.68 -3.30 0.25
C LEU A 169 -11.75 -2.08 0.15
N ALA A 170 -12.30 -0.88 -0.04
CA ALA A 170 -11.53 0.35 0.16
C ALA A 170 -11.11 0.56 1.62
N ALA A 171 -11.95 0.20 2.59
CA ALA A 171 -11.56 0.18 4.01
C ALA A 171 -10.54 -0.93 4.28
N ALA A 172 -10.76 -2.13 3.73
CA ALA A 172 -9.81 -3.23 3.83
C ALA A 172 -8.41 -2.83 3.33
N LYS A 173 -8.32 -2.05 2.23
CA LYS A 173 -7.05 -1.48 1.73
C LYS A 173 -6.33 -0.64 2.79
N ARG A 174 -7.07 0.24 3.48
CA ARG A 174 -6.51 1.11 4.53
C ARG A 174 -6.03 0.31 5.74
N GLU A 175 -6.56 -0.90 5.94
CA GLU A 175 -6.16 -1.84 6.98
C GLU A 175 -5.04 -2.81 6.55
N GLY A 176 -4.49 -2.63 5.34
CA GLY A 176 -3.32 -3.39 4.87
C GLY A 176 -3.62 -4.57 3.94
N ILE A 177 -4.85 -4.67 3.42
CA ILE A 177 -5.18 -5.64 2.36
C ILE A 177 -4.67 -5.14 1.01
N GLU A 178 -3.94 -6.01 0.30
CA GLU A 178 -3.24 -5.68 -0.95
C GLU A 178 -3.90 -6.28 -2.20
N TYR A 179 -4.68 -7.34 -2.03
CA TYR A 179 -5.41 -8.04 -3.08
C TYR A 179 -6.74 -8.62 -2.57
N ALA A 180 -7.67 -8.84 -3.50
CA ALA A 180 -8.96 -9.46 -3.23
C ALA A 180 -9.25 -10.59 -4.24
N ILE A 181 -9.75 -11.73 -3.76
CA ILE A 181 -10.23 -12.84 -4.58
C ILE A 181 -11.74 -12.98 -4.37
N ILE A 182 -12.53 -12.78 -5.42
CA ILE A 182 -13.97 -12.52 -5.28
C ILE A 182 -14.79 -13.64 -5.91
N ARG A 183 -15.76 -14.20 -5.17
CA ARG A 183 -16.57 -15.32 -5.66
C ARG A 183 -17.43 -14.90 -6.85
N THR A 184 -17.39 -15.69 -7.90
CA THR A 184 -18.34 -15.57 -9.03
C THR A 184 -19.56 -16.43 -8.80
N THR A 185 -19.36 -17.73 -8.56
CA THR A 185 -20.45 -18.68 -8.35
C THR A 185 -20.07 -19.79 -7.38
N ASP A 186 -21.10 -20.43 -6.84
CA ASP A 186 -21.09 -21.76 -6.24
C ASP A 186 -21.85 -22.72 -7.15
N GLY A 187 -21.12 -23.52 -7.92
CA GLY A 187 -21.67 -24.24 -9.07
C GLY A 187 -22.40 -23.28 -10.01
N THR A 188 -23.73 -23.38 -10.09
CA THR A 188 -24.58 -22.47 -10.88
C THR A 188 -25.24 -21.35 -10.06
N TYR A 189 -25.10 -21.38 -8.73
CA TYR A 189 -25.57 -20.30 -7.86
C TYR A 189 -24.69 -19.07 -8.06
N LYS A 190 -25.30 -17.93 -8.39
CA LYS A 190 -24.62 -16.69 -8.75
C LYS A 190 -24.41 -15.81 -7.54
N ASP A 191 -23.15 -15.44 -7.29
CA ASP A 191 -22.83 -14.50 -6.24
C ASP A 191 -23.29 -13.09 -6.63
N ARG A 192 -24.23 -12.54 -5.88
CA ARG A 192 -24.82 -11.22 -6.16
C ARG A 192 -23.88 -10.05 -5.88
N CYS A 193 -22.83 -10.27 -5.08
CA CYS A 193 -21.91 -9.24 -4.61
C CYS A 193 -20.66 -9.10 -5.48
N TYR A 194 -20.43 -10.01 -6.45
CA TYR A 194 -19.22 -10.02 -7.29
C TYR A 194 -18.90 -8.64 -7.89
N ARG A 195 -19.88 -8.02 -8.54
CA ARG A 195 -19.70 -6.72 -9.22
C ARG A 195 -19.37 -5.61 -8.22
N SER A 196 -20.14 -5.47 -7.15
CA SER A 196 -19.93 -4.40 -6.16
C SER A 196 -18.59 -4.54 -5.42
N HIS A 197 -18.19 -5.77 -5.07
CA HIS A 197 -16.89 -6.02 -4.47
C HIS A 197 -15.76 -5.72 -5.45
N LEU A 198 -15.88 -6.15 -6.71
CA LEU A 198 -14.85 -5.92 -7.71
C LEU A 198 -14.65 -4.43 -7.97
N GLU A 199 -15.73 -3.68 -8.16
CA GLU A 199 -15.69 -2.23 -8.38
C GLU A 199 -15.04 -1.50 -7.18
N ASP A 200 -15.42 -1.82 -5.94
CA ASP A 200 -14.82 -1.20 -4.74
C ASP A 200 -13.33 -1.55 -4.60
N ALA A 201 -12.96 -2.83 -4.80
CA ALA A 201 -11.58 -3.28 -4.75
C ALA A 201 -10.69 -2.57 -5.77
N GLU A 202 -11.16 -2.44 -7.02
CA GLU A 202 -10.39 -1.81 -8.09
C GLU A 202 -10.28 -0.30 -7.91
N SER A 203 -11.35 0.35 -7.44
CA SER A 203 -11.33 1.77 -7.10
C SER A 203 -10.30 2.09 -6.01
N ALA A 204 -10.03 1.14 -5.11
CA ALA A 204 -9.04 1.23 -4.05
C ALA A 204 -7.63 0.74 -4.45
N GLY A 205 -7.45 0.27 -5.68
CA GLY A 205 -6.15 -0.19 -6.20
C GLY A 205 -5.69 -1.55 -5.69
N LEU A 206 -6.61 -2.42 -5.22
CA LEU A 206 -6.29 -3.81 -4.92
C LEU A 206 -5.96 -4.58 -6.21
N ILE A 207 -5.13 -5.62 -6.09
CA ILE A 207 -4.96 -6.61 -7.15
C ILE A 207 -6.14 -7.57 -7.05
N THR A 208 -6.89 -7.77 -8.13
CA THR A 208 -8.14 -8.55 -8.09
C THR A 208 -7.99 -9.87 -8.86
N ALA A 209 -8.61 -10.92 -8.32
CA ALA A 209 -8.88 -12.19 -9.01
C ALA A 209 -10.32 -12.63 -8.69
N ALA A 210 -10.82 -13.59 -9.44
CA ALA A 210 -12.08 -14.26 -9.17
C ALA A 210 -11.84 -15.66 -8.59
N TYR A 211 -12.86 -16.25 -7.97
CA TYR A 211 -12.91 -17.70 -7.79
C TYR A 211 -14.27 -18.29 -8.16
N HIS A 212 -14.26 -19.56 -8.51
CA HIS A 212 -15.43 -20.37 -8.83
C HIS A 212 -15.42 -21.62 -7.97
N TYR A 213 -16.41 -21.78 -7.10
CA TYR A 213 -16.59 -23.00 -6.30
C TYR A 213 -17.15 -24.10 -7.20
N LEU A 214 -16.29 -25.04 -7.55
CA LEU A 214 -16.55 -26.10 -8.51
C LEU A 214 -17.30 -27.25 -7.82
N ARG A 215 -18.54 -27.47 -8.24
CA ARG A 215 -19.39 -28.56 -7.76
C ARG A 215 -19.19 -29.82 -8.61
N ASN A 216 -19.35 -30.98 -7.99
CA ASN A 216 -19.37 -32.25 -8.69
C ASN A 216 -20.60 -32.30 -9.59
N PRO A 217 -20.49 -32.73 -10.86
CA PRO A 217 -21.65 -32.95 -11.72
C PRO A 217 -22.75 -33.84 -11.14
N SER A 218 -22.40 -34.75 -10.21
CA SER A 218 -23.38 -35.55 -9.47
C SER A 218 -24.32 -34.72 -8.58
N GLU A 219 -23.92 -33.49 -8.22
CA GLU A 219 -24.73 -32.52 -7.47
C GLU A 219 -25.75 -31.77 -8.36
N GLY A 220 -25.84 -32.13 -9.65
CA GLY A 220 -26.98 -31.78 -10.49
C GLY A 220 -26.72 -30.73 -11.58
N THR A 221 -25.48 -30.26 -11.76
CA THR A 221 -25.11 -29.33 -12.84
C THR A 221 -23.80 -29.71 -13.50
N THR A 222 -23.76 -29.69 -14.83
CA THR A 222 -22.54 -30.01 -15.58
C THR A 222 -21.48 -28.92 -15.37
N VAL A 223 -20.20 -29.27 -15.52
CA VAL A 223 -19.11 -28.29 -15.43
C VAL A 223 -19.32 -27.12 -16.41
N ALA A 224 -19.74 -27.41 -17.65
CA ALA A 224 -20.07 -26.37 -18.63
C ALA A 224 -21.19 -25.42 -18.17
N GLN A 225 -22.23 -25.91 -17.49
CA GLN A 225 -23.29 -25.06 -16.92
C GLN A 225 -22.76 -24.16 -15.80
N GLN A 226 -21.90 -24.72 -14.94
CA GLN A 226 -21.27 -23.99 -13.84
C GLN A 226 -20.36 -22.86 -14.36
N VAL A 227 -19.51 -23.15 -15.36
CA VAL A 227 -18.66 -22.17 -16.03
C VAL A 227 -19.50 -21.09 -16.72
N GLN A 228 -20.57 -21.47 -17.41
CA GLN A 228 -21.47 -20.52 -18.06
C GLN A 228 -22.11 -19.56 -17.04
N ALA A 229 -22.56 -20.06 -15.88
CA ALA A 229 -23.10 -19.20 -14.83
C ALA A 229 -22.04 -18.21 -14.29
N SER A 230 -20.79 -18.67 -14.13
CA SER A 230 -19.66 -17.83 -13.69
C SER A 230 -19.33 -16.74 -14.72
N LEU A 231 -19.35 -17.08 -16.02
CA LEU A 231 -19.18 -16.12 -17.11
C LEU A 231 -20.30 -15.07 -17.17
N GLU A 232 -21.53 -15.45 -16.85
CA GLU A 232 -22.67 -14.53 -16.76
C GLU A 232 -22.54 -13.56 -15.58
N VAL A 233 -22.02 -14.00 -14.44
CA VAL A 233 -21.71 -13.13 -13.29
C VAL A 233 -20.58 -12.15 -13.63
N MET A 234 -19.52 -12.64 -14.29
CA MET A 234 -18.40 -11.80 -14.70
C MET A 234 -18.80 -10.76 -15.74
N GLY A 235 -19.57 -11.14 -16.75
CA GLY A 235 -19.94 -10.26 -17.87
C GLY A 235 -18.71 -9.66 -18.55
N ASP A 236 -18.67 -8.32 -18.63
CA ASP A 236 -17.56 -7.51 -19.13
C ASP A 236 -16.38 -7.38 -18.14
N LEU A 237 -16.58 -7.78 -16.89
CA LEU A 237 -15.62 -7.66 -15.80
C LEU A 237 -14.84 -8.95 -15.54
N LYS A 238 -14.51 -9.73 -16.59
CA LYS A 238 -13.73 -10.96 -16.47
C LYS A 238 -12.40 -10.71 -15.74
N ARG A 239 -12.09 -11.56 -14.76
CA ARG A 239 -10.80 -11.56 -14.07
C ARG A 239 -10.19 -12.96 -14.10
N PRO A 240 -8.85 -13.07 -14.00
CA PRO A 240 -8.22 -14.36 -13.81
C PRO A 240 -8.83 -15.08 -12.60
N ILE A 241 -9.03 -16.39 -12.72
CA ILE A 241 -9.88 -17.16 -11.81
C ILE A 241 -9.13 -18.30 -11.14
N TRP A 242 -9.45 -18.54 -9.86
CA TRP A 242 -9.10 -19.75 -9.12
C TRP A 242 -10.26 -20.75 -9.18
N LEU A 243 -9.93 -22.03 -9.39
CA LEU A 243 -10.90 -23.12 -9.26
C LEU A 243 -10.91 -23.63 -7.82
N ASP A 244 -11.96 -23.30 -7.09
CA ASP A 244 -12.14 -23.73 -5.71
C ASP A 244 -12.71 -25.15 -5.69
N CYS A 245 -11.87 -26.08 -5.24
CA CYS A 245 -12.08 -27.53 -5.31
C CYS A 245 -12.21 -28.08 -3.89
N GLU A 246 -13.42 -28.04 -3.34
CA GLU A 246 -13.67 -28.57 -1.99
C GLU A 246 -15.10 -29.08 -1.78
N THR A 247 -15.82 -29.37 -2.87
CA THR A 247 -17.21 -29.82 -2.77
C THR A 247 -17.35 -31.12 -1.96
N PRO A 248 -18.32 -31.23 -1.04
CA PRO A 248 -18.50 -32.44 -0.22
C PRO A 248 -18.66 -33.75 -1.01
N ALA A 249 -19.14 -33.68 -2.26
CA ALA A 249 -19.29 -34.86 -3.13
C ALA A 249 -17.97 -35.39 -3.71
N GLY A 250 -16.83 -34.75 -3.41
CA GLY A 250 -15.54 -35.01 -4.05
C GLY A 250 -15.53 -34.56 -5.51
N LEU A 251 -14.38 -34.59 -6.16
CA LEU A 251 -14.26 -34.28 -7.60
C LEU A 251 -13.51 -35.39 -8.32
N HIS A 252 -13.88 -35.65 -9.57
CA HIS A 252 -12.99 -36.33 -10.48
C HIS A 252 -12.00 -35.32 -11.05
N VAL A 253 -10.74 -35.73 -11.24
CA VAL A 253 -9.69 -34.88 -11.83
C VAL A 253 -10.12 -34.26 -13.17
N ASP A 254 -10.92 -34.99 -13.95
CA ASP A 254 -11.41 -34.51 -15.24
C ASP A 254 -12.44 -33.37 -15.13
N HIS A 255 -13.14 -33.24 -14.00
CA HIS A 255 -14.03 -32.10 -13.76
C HIS A 255 -13.20 -30.81 -13.66
N ILE A 256 -12.05 -30.86 -12.98
CA ILE A 256 -11.13 -29.73 -12.82
C ILE A 256 -10.49 -29.39 -14.17
N ARG A 257 -10.05 -30.40 -14.93
CA ARG A 257 -9.51 -30.21 -16.28
C ARG A 257 -10.55 -29.60 -17.22
N GLU A 258 -11.80 -30.05 -17.14
CA GLU A 258 -12.91 -29.51 -17.94
C GLU A 258 -13.18 -28.05 -17.57
N ALA A 259 -13.30 -27.73 -16.28
CA ALA A 259 -13.52 -26.36 -15.83
C ALA A 259 -12.41 -25.44 -16.32
N LYS A 260 -11.15 -25.88 -16.17
CA LYS A 260 -9.99 -25.13 -16.66
C LYS A 260 -10.07 -24.84 -18.16
N ARG A 261 -10.29 -25.88 -18.97
CA ARG A 261 -10.41 -25.74 -20.43
C ARG A 261 -11.55 -24.83 -20.83
N GLU A 262 -12.71 -24.96 -20.18
CA GLU A 262 -13.90 -24.18 -20.52
C GLU A 262 -13.71 -22.70 -20.18
N PHE A 263 -13.17 -22.34 -19.01
CA PHE A 263 -12.84 -20.95 -18.71
C PHE A 263 -11.84 -20.36 -19.72
N GLU A 264 -10.78 -21.10 -20.03
CA GLU A 264 -9.73 -20.63 -20.95
C GLU A 264 -10.24 -20.48 -22.39
N ARG A 265 -11.12 -21.38 -22.84
CA ARG A 265 -11.81 -21.29 -24.14
C ARG A 265 -12.65 -20.00 -24.26
N HIS A 266 -13.14 -19.48 -23.13
CA HIS A 266 -13.88 -18.22 -23.05
C HIS A 266 -13.02 -17.00 -22.68
N GLY A 267 -11.70 -17.14 -22.78
CA GLY A 267 -10.75 -16.04 -22.57
C GLY A 267 -10.55 -15.67 -21.10
N VAL A 268 -10.95 -16.52 -20.16
CA VAL A 268 -10.68 -16.33 -18.73
C VAL A 268 -9.44 -17.15 -18.37
N ARG A 269 -8.37 -16.46 -17.96
CA ARG A 269 -7.16 -17.14 -17.48
C ARG A 269 -7.47 -17.87 -16.17
N VAL A 270 -7.18 -19.15 -16.13
CA VAL A 270 -7.21 -19.92 -14.88
C VAL A 270 -5.83 -19.82 -14.23
N ILE A 271 -5.77 -19.23 -13.03
CA ILE A 271 -4.52 -19.05 -12.29
C ILE A 271 -4.04 -20.40 -11.74
N GLY A 272 -4.98 -21.19 -11.26
CA GLY A 272 -4.69 -22.33 -10.41
C GLY A 272 -5.94 -22.95 -9.77
N ALA A 273 -5.70 -23.87 -8.85
CA ALA A 273 -6.72 -24.46 -7.99
C ALA A 273 -6.56 -23.99 -6.53
N TYR A 274 -7.69 -23.90 -5.83
CA TYR A 274 -7.77 -23.77 -4.39
C TYR A 274 -8.32 -25.06 -3.76
N SER A 275 -7.74 -25.49 -2.64
CA SER A 275 -8.20 -26.62 -1.83
C SER A 275 -7.42 -26.69 -0.51
N TYR A 276 -7.78 -27.63 0.37
CA TYR A 276 -7.00 -28.03 1.55
C TYR A 276 -6.52 -29.50 1.44
N VAL A 277 -5.50 -29.83 2.25
CA VAL A 277 -4.74 -31.10 2.18
C VAL A 277 -5.62 -32.35 2.26
N PRO A 278 -6.41 -32.57 3.33
CA PRO A 278 -7.29 -33.74 3.42
C PRO A 278 -8.25 -33.92 2.24
N TYR A 279 -8.73 -32.83 1.65
CA TYR A 279 -9.64 -32.90 0.51
C TYR A 279 -8.90 -33.33 -0.75
N TRP A 280 -7.79 -32.68 -1.08
CA TRP A 280 -7.07 -32.96 -2.31
C TRP A 280 -6.51 -34.40 -2.35
N GLU A 281 -5.95 -34.85 -1.22
CA GLU A 281 -5.38 -36.20 -1.09
C GLU A 281 -6.47 -37.30 -1.02
N GLY A 282 -7.64 -36.99 -0.46
CA GLY A 282 -8.65 -38.00 -0.11
C GLY A 282 -9.95 -37.98 -0.93
N SER A 283 -10.27 -36.87 -1.58
CA SER A 283 -11.57 -36.62 -2.23
C SER A 283 -11.46 -36.36 -3.73
N ILE A 284 -10.25 -36.38 -4.29
CA ILE A 284 -10.03 -36.33 -5.74
C ILE A 284 -9.91 -37.75 -6.30
N ALA A 285 -10.75 -38.08 -7.27
CA ALA A 285 -10.77 -39.35 -7.98
C ALA A 285 -10.05 -39.26 -9.35
N PRO A 286 -9.41 -40.34 -9.82
CA PRO A 286 -9.27 -41.66 -9.16
C PRO A 286 -8.18 -41.70 -8.07
N GLY A 287 -7.45 -40.61 -7.88
CA GLY A 287 -6.44 -40.41 -6.87
C GLY A 287 -5.84 -39.01 -7.02
N GLU A 288 -4.85 -38.70 -6.19
CA GLU A 288 -4.20 -37.40 -6.19
C GLU A 288 -3.54 -37.10 -7.56
N PRO A 289 -3.95 -36.03 -8.27
CA PRO A 289 -3.43 -35.72 -9.59
C PRO A 289 -2.12 -34.92 -9.54
N ASP A 290 -1.38 -34.91 -10.65
CA ASP A 290 -0.27 -33.98 -10.83
C ASP A 290 -0.82 -32.55 -10.78
N SER A 291 -0.43 -31.82 -9.75
CA SER A 291 -0.98 -30.50 -9.47
C SER A 291 -0.49 -29.47 -10.49
N HIS A 292 0.67 -29.70 -11.16
CA HIS A 292 1.18 -28.80 -12.19
C HIS A 292 0.24 -28.69 -13.41
N GLU A 293 -0.65 -29.65 -13.62
CA GLU A 293 -1.65 -29.60 -14.71
C GLU A 293 -2.63 -28.43 -14.56
N PHE A 294 -2.85 -27.93 -13.33
CA PHE A 294 -3.89 -26.94 -13.03
C PHE A 294 -3.36 -25.51 -12.90
N GLY A 295 -2.05 -25.30 -12.98
CA GLY A 295 -1.42 -24.01 -12.73
C GLY A 295 -0.85 -23.92 -11.32
N ALA A 296 -1.09 -22.80 -10.64
CA ALA A 296 -0.58 -22.58 -9.30
C ALA A 296 -1.54 -23.12 -8.21
N PHE A 297 -1.07 -23.20 -6.96
CA PHE A 297 -1.90 -23.70 -5.86
C PHE A 297 -2.07 -22.67 -4.74
N TRP A 298 -3.34 -22.39 -4.46
CA TRP A 298 -3.80 -21.61 -3.32
C TRP A 298 -4.30 -22.57 -2.25
N VAL A 299 -3.62 -22.67 -1.11
CA VAL A 299 -3.88 -23.75 -0.15
C VAL A 299 -4.49 -23.19 1.12
N ALA A 300 -5.56 -23.82 1.62
CA ALA A 300 -6.11 -23.56 2.93
C ALA A 300 -5.46 -24.44 4.01
N ALA A 301 -4.92 -23.79 5.05
CA ALA A 301 -4.36 -24.46 6.21
C ALA A 301 -4.34 -23.50 7.42
N TYR A 302 -5.40 -23.50 8.24
CA TYR A 302 -5.64 -22.44 9.21
C TYR A 302 -4.81 -22.53 10.50
N GLY A 303 -4.20 -23.68 10.78
CA GLY A 303 -3.52 -23.92 12.05
C GLY A 303 -4.45 -23.66 13.25
N GLN A 304 -4.14 -22.64 14.05
CA GLN A 304 -4.97 -22.25 15.21
C GLN A 304 -6.21 -21.42 14.85
N ASN A 305 -6.35 -20.99 13.60
CA ASN A 305 -7.43 -20.14 13.08
C ASN A 305 -7.74 -18.92 13.98
N ARG A 306 -6.68 -18.17 14.32
CA ARG A 306 -6.74 -17.04 15.25
C ARG A 306 -7.63 -15.92 14.73
N THR A 307 -8.21 -15.16 15.65
CA THR A 307 -9.02 -13.97 15.36
C THR A 307 -8.20 -12.70 15.60
N GLY A 308 -8.25 -11.75 14.66
CA GLY A 308 -7.59 -10.45 14.79
C GLY A 308 -7.20 -9.85 13.45
N ALA A 309 -6.45 -8.74 13.49
CA ALA A 309 -5.96 -8.08 12.29
C ALA A 309 -4.99 -8.99 11.51
N PRO A 310 -5.05 -9.04 10.15
CA PRO A 310 -4.31 -9.99 9.32
C PRO A 310 -2.84 -10.20 9.71
N ALA A 311 -2.05 -9.12 9.72
CA ALA A 311 -0.63 -9.21 10.02
C ALA A 311 -0.32 -9.70 11.45
N ALA A 312 -1.22 -9.44 12.41
CA ALA A 312 -1.05 -9.83 13.81
C ALA A 312 -1.34 -11.32 14.07
N ILE A 313 -2.19 -11.92 13.24
CA ILE A 313 -2.54 -13.35 13.34
C ILE A 313 -1.75 -14.24 12.39
N TYR A 314 -0.98 -13.65 11.49
CA TYR A 314 -0.11 -14.38 10.55
C TYR A 314 1.08 -15.04 11.27
N PRO A 315 1.25 -16.37 11.16
CA PRO A 315 2.32 -17.10 11.85
C PRO A 315 3.73 -16.90 11.25
N GLY A 316 3.85 -16.16 10.15
CA GLY A 316 5.13 -15.80 9.54
C GLY A 316 5.52 -16.67 8.34
N ASN A 317 6.51 -16.19 7.57
CA ASN A 317 6.95 -16.82 6.32
C ASN A 317 7.70 -18.15 6.49
N GLY A 318 8.13 -18.47 7.71
CA GLY A 318 8.77 -19.74 8.06
C GLY A 318 7.80 -20.80 8.61
N ALA A 319 6.49 -20.54 8.58
CA ALA A 319 5.50 -21.51 9.02
C ALA A 319 5.48 -22.75 8.11
N SER A 320 5.39 -23.94 8.69
CA SER A 320 5.51 -25.22 7.96
C SER A 320 4.42 -25.44 6.91
N GLN A 321 3.29 -24.73 7.00
CA GLN A 321 2.22 -24.75 6.01
C GLN A 321 2.70 -24.32 4.62
N TRP A 322 3.70 -23.43 4.56
CA TRP A 322 4.33 -23.04 3.30
C TRP A 322 5.16 -24.14 2.64
N ASP A 323 5.54 -25.16 3.40
CA ASP A 323 6.39 -26.25 2.95
C ASP A 323 5.63 -27.56 2.71
N TYR A 324 4.36 -27.63 3.12
CA TYR A 324 3.50 -28.78 2.85
C TYR A 324 2.84 -28.62 1.47
N PRO A 325 3.12 -29.50 0.49
CA PRO A 325 2.55 -29.40 -0.83
C PRO A 325 1.08 -29.86 -0.88
N LEU A 326 0.33 -29.36 -1.85
CA LEU A 326 -0.92 -29.97 -2.29
C LEU A 326 -0.61 -30.71 -3.59
N GLY A 327 -0.74 -32.04 -3.60
CA GLY A 327 -0.08 -32.87 -4.62
C GLY A 327 1.43 -32.72 -4.57
N ASN A 328 1.99 -32.38 -5.72
CA ASN A 328 3.42 -32.20 -5.92
C ASN A 328 3.83 -30.71 -5.96
N GLN A 329 2.95 -29.79 -5.59
CA GLN A 329 3.22 -28.35 -5.59
C GLN A 329 3.11 -27.72 -4.21
N LYS A 330 4.10 -26.91 -3.83
CA LYS A 330 4.01 -26.05 -2.65
C LYS A 330 3.01 -24.90 -2.89
N PRO A 331 2.38 -24.36 -1.83
CA PRO A 331 1.48 -23.23 -1.96
C PRO A 331 2.21 -22.01 -2.54
N VAL A 332 1.63 -21.40 -3.57
CA VAL A 332 2.03 -20.04 -4.00
C VAL A 332 1.27 -18.98 -3.21
N LEU A 333 0.06 -19.33 -2.75
CA LEU A 333 -0.83 -18.50 -1.96
C LEU A 333 -1.35 -19.35 -0.79
N TRP A 334 -1.45 -18.79 0.39
CA TRP A 334 -1.88 -19.51 1.58
C TRP A 334 -3.05 -18.80 2.25
N GLN A 335 -4.22 -19.46 2.31
CA GLN A 335 -5.31 -19.06 3.19
C GLN A 335 -5.03 -19.58 4.60
N TYR A 336 -4.66 -18.68 5.51
CA TYR A 336 -4.14 -19.04 6.84
C TYR A 336 -5.17 -18.84 7.96
N GLY A 337 -6.38 -18.40 7.63
CA GLY A 337 -7.48 -18.35 8.57
C GLY A 337 -8.78 -17.85 7.95
N SER A 338 -9.87 -18.07 8.66
CA SER A 338 -11.23 -17.67 8.30
C SER A 338 -11.86 -16.66 9.27
N ASN A 339 -11.11 -16.27 10.30
CA ASN A 339 -11.58 -15.39 11.39
C ASN A 339 -10.82 -14.05 11.44
N ALA A 340 -10.20 -13.61 10.34
CA ALA A 340 -9.53 -12.32 10.34
C ALA A 340 -10.56 -11.19 10.45
N GLN A 341 -10.22 -10.15 11.21
CA GLN A 341 -11.05 -8.96 11.35
C GLN A 341 -10.57 -7.89 10.37
N VAL A 342 -11.37 -7.59 9.37
CA VAL A 342 -11.06 -6.62 8.32
C VAL A 342 -12.31 -5.81 7.97
N ALA A 343 -12.20 -4.49 7.93
CA ALA A 343 -13.28 -3.56 7.60
C ALA A 343 -14.58 -3.79 8.40
N GLY A 344 -14.46 -4.31 9.63
CA GLY A 344 -15.59 -4.64 10.50
C GLY A 344 -16.23 -6.02 10.27
N TYR A 345 -15.66 -6.86 9.39
CA TYR A 345 -16.15 -8.20 9.06
C TYR A 345 -15.17 -9.29 9.50
N ASN A 346 -15.69 -10.50 9.70
CA ASN A 346 -14.87 -11.72 9.69
C ASN A 346 -14.67 -12.16 8.23
N VAL A 347 -13.43 -12.37 7.84
CA VAL A 347 -13.05 -12.68 6.45
C VAL A 347 -11.99 -13.76 6.40
N ASP A 348 -12.04 -14.53 5.31
CA ASP A 348 -10.98 -15.44 4.92
C ASP A 348 -9.75 -14.64 4.48
N ILE A 349 -8.60 -15.01 5.05
CA ILE A 349 -7.37 -14.23 4.94
C ILE A 349 -6.22 -15.03 4.38
N ASN A 350 -5.53 -14.37 3.46
CA ASN A 350 -4.49 -14.97 2.64
C ASN A 350 -3.17 -14.25 2.80
N ALA A 351 -2.09 -15.00 2.62
CA ALA A 351 -0.74 -14.49 2.54
C ALA A 351 -0.13 -14.88 1.19
N TYR A 352 0.60 -13.94 0.59
CA TYR A 352 1.47 -14.15 -0.56
C TYR A 352 2.89 -13.73 -0.22
N ARG A 353 3.88 -14.59 -0.50
CA ARG A 353 5.31 -14.27 -0.32
C ARG A 353 5.84 -13.68 -1.63
N GLY A 354 5.90 -12.35 -1.72
CA GLY A 354 6.34 -11.67 -2.94
C GLY A 354 5.96 -10.20 -3.02
N THR A 355 6.35 -9.56 -4.12
CA THR A 355 5.99 -8.18 -4.41
C THR A 355 4.62 -8.09 -5.07
N ARG A 356 4.04 -6.87 -5.11
CA ARG A 356 2.80 -6.61 -5.84
C ARG A 356 2.93 -6.97 -7.32
N ASP A 357 4.08 -6.73 -7.93
CA ASP A 357 4.33 -7.05 -9.34
C ASP A 357 4.40 -8.55 -9.58
N GLN A 358 5.04 -9.30 -8.67
CA GLN A 358 5.05 -10.76 -8.73
C GLN A 358 3.64 -11.34 -8.54
N LEU A 359 2.82 -10.76 -7.66
CA LEU A 359 1.42 -11.16 -7.51
C LEU A 359 0.59 -10.81 -8.76
N ARG A 360 0.79 -9.64 -9.36
CA ARG A 360 0.16 -9.27 -10.64
C ARG A 360 0.57 -10.23 -11.75
N ALA A 361 1.85 -10.57 -11.85
CA ALA A 361 2.35 -11.58 -12.79
C ALA A 361 1.73 -12.96 -12.53
N LEU A 362 1.57 -13.36 -11.27
CA LEU A 362 0.88 -14.59 -10.91
C LEU A 362 -0.58 -14.56 -11.40
N PHE A 363 -1.33 -13.48 -11.17
CA PHE A 363 -2.75 -13.41 -11.51
C PHE A 363 -3.00 -13.16 -13.01
N TYR A 364 -2.22 -12.30 -13.66
CA TYR A 364 -2.46 -11.85 -15.04
C TYR A 364 -1.49 -12.41 -16.09
N GLY A 365 -0.35 -12.97 -15.66
CA GLY A 365 0.67 -13.57 -16.51
C GLY A 365 1.79 -12.59 -16.80
N ASN A 366 2.95 -13.10 -17.21
CA ASN A 366 4.05 -12.28 -17.68
C ASN A 366 3.73 -11.78 -19.10
N GLN A 367 3.03 -10.66 -19.21
CA GLN A 367 3.03 -9.89 -20.45
C GLN A 367 4.24 -8.96 -20.42
N GLU A 368 5.05 -8.96 -21.49
CA GLU A 368 6.20 -8.06 -21.64
C GLU A 368 5.83 -6.61 -21.32
N SER A 369 6.81 -5.89 -20.77
CA SER A 369 6.81 -4.53 -20.21
C SER A 369 6.43 -3.41 -21.19
N HIS A 370 5.30 -3.54 -21.90
CA HIS A 370 4.78 -2.56 -22.84
C HIS A 370 3.30 -2.25 -22.57
N LYS A 371 2.90 -2.03 -21.31
CA LYS A 371 1.57 -1.48 -20.95
C LYS A 371 1.56 -0.58 -19.71
N GLU A 372 2.71 -0.29 -19.11
CA GLU A 372 2.77 0.45 -17.86
C GLU A 372 2.36 1.92 -18.03
N GLU A 373 2.74 2.56 -19.14
CA GLU A 373 2.27 3.91 -19.49
C GLU A 373 0.78 3.95 -19.88
N GLU A 374 0.29 3.00 -20.68
CA GLU A 374 -1.13 3.01 -21.11
C GLU A 374 -2.09 2.71 -19.95
N MET A 375 -1.74 1.78 -19.06
CA MET A 375 -2.61 1.37 -17.97
C MET A 375 -2.59 2.38 -16.82
N THR A 376 -1.42 2.95 -16.46
CA THR A 376 -1.39 4.06 -15.48
C THR A 376 -2.10 5.30 -16.03
N THR A 377 -1.91 5.63 -17.31
CA THR A 377 -2.59 6.77 -17.94
C THR A 377 -4.10 6.53 -18.01
N LYS A 378 -4.56 5.33 -18.39
CA LYS A 378 -6.00 5.00 -18.40
C LYS A 378 -6.58 4.98 -16.98
N PHE A 379 -5.89 4.40 -15.98
CA PHE A 379 -6.32 4.45 -14.58
C PHE A 379 -6.40 5.88 -14.04
N PHE A 380 -5.40 6.71 -14.35
CA PHE A 380 -5.40 8.12 -13.93
C PHE A 380 -6.50 8.91 -14.63
N THR A 381 -6.74 8.63 -15.91
CA THR A 381 -7.82 9.24 -16.70
C THR A 381 -9.18 8.80 -16.17
N ASP A 382 -9.40 7.50 -15.96
CA ASP A 382 -10.65 6.94 -15.43
C ASP A 382 -10.92 7.42 -14.00
N PHE A 383 -9.88 7.57 -13.15
CA PHE A 383 -9.97 8.18 -11.83
C PHE A 383 -10.37 9.66 -11.91
N LEU A 384 -9.72 10.43 -12.79
CA LEU A 384 -10.07 11.83 -13.03
C LEU A 384 -11.49 12.00 -13.58
N THR A 385 -11.92 11.18 -14.55
CA THR A 385 -13.24 11.32 -15.18
C THR A 385 -14.38 10.68 -14.38
N GLY A 386 -14.12 9.56 -13.71
CA GLY A 386 -15.14 8.79 -12.98
C GLY A 386 -15.35 9.29 -11.55
N TYR A 387 -14.28 9.65 -10.84
CA TYR A 387 -14.36 10.09 -9.44
C TYR A 387 -14.37 11.61 -9.31
N LEU A 388 -13.36 12.28 -9.88
CA LEU A 388 -13.27 13.74 -9.83
C LEU A 388 -14.23 14.42 -10.82
N GLY A 389 -14.57 13.78 -11.94
CA GLY A 389 -15.44 14.37 -12.97
C GLY A 389 -16.80 14.82 -12.46
N PRO A 390 -17.59 13.95 -11.79
CA PRO A 390 -18.86 14.35 -11.18
C PRO A 390 -18.71 15.43 -10.10
N GLN A 391 -17.63 15.37 -9.30
CA GLN A 391 -17.36 16.33 -8.22
C GLN A 391 -16.96 17.71 -8.79
N ILE A 392 -16.11 17.75 -9.82
CA ILE A 392 -15.72 18.96 -10.54
C ILE A 392 -16.93 19.56 -11.25
N LYS A 393 -17.78 18.74 -11.89
CA LYS A 393 -19.03 19.22 -12.50
C LYS A 393 -19.96 19.84 -11.46
N ALA A 394 -20.15 19.19 -10.31
CA ALA A 394 -20.94 19.74 -9.21
C ALA A 394 -20.35 21.06 -8.68
N ILE A 395 -19.03 21.15 -8.52
CA ILE A 395 -18.34 22.39 -8.09
C ILE A 395 -18.48 23.49 -9.15
N GLN A 396 -18.35 23.17 -10.44
CA GLN A 396 -18.53 24.11 -11.55
C GLN A 396 -19.98 24.59 -11.66
N GLU A 397 -20.94 23.70 -11.39
CA GLU A 397 -22.36 24.03 -11.36
C GLU A 397 -22.68 24.98 -10.19
N ILE A 398 -22.22 24.66 -8.98
CA ILE A 398 -22.33 25.55 -7.81
C ILE A 398 -21.67 26.90 -8.08
N TRP A 399 -20.47 26.90 -8.67
CA TRP A 399 -19.76 28.13 -9.05
C TRP A 399 -20.57 28.95 -10.04
N THR A 400 -21.15 28.32 -11.07
CA THR A 400 -21.98 28.98 -12.08
C THR A 400 -23.28 29.53 -11.48
N GLN A 401 -23.94 28.80 -10.59
CA GLN A 401 -25.12 29.27 -9.88
C GLN A 401 -24.79 30.52 -9.03
N LEU A 402 -23.69 30.48 -8.27
CA LEU A 402 -23.28 31.57 -7.38
C LEU A 402 -22.65 32.77 -8.08
N ARG A 403 -22.05 32.59 -9.26
CA ARG A 403 -21.25 33.64 -9.92
C ARG A 403 -21.72 33.98 -11.33
N GLY A 404 -22.73 33.32 -11.84
CA GLY A 404 -23.20 33.44 -13.22
C GLY A 404 -22.26 32.76 -14.24
N PRO A 405 -22.68 32.68 -15.51
CA PRO A 405 -21.89 32.10 -16.59
C PRO A 405 -20.49 32.72 -16.68
N GLY A 406 -19.45 31.88 -16.59
CA GLY A 406 -18.04 32.34 -16.62
C GLY A 406 -17.64 33.27 -15.47
N GLY A 407 -18.41 33.30 -14.38
CA GLY A 407 -18.17 34.16 -13.22
C GLY A 407 -18.54 35.63 -13.40
N LYS A 408 -19.35 35.96 -14.43
CA LYS A 408 -19.68 37.33 -14.85
C LYS A 408 -21.01 37.87 -14.31
N GLY A 409 -21.65 37.17 -13.37
CA GLY A 409 -22.97 37.50 -12.84
C GLY A 409 -24.12 37.11 -13.77
N TRP A 410 -25.35 37.23 -13.28
CA TRP A 410 -26.57 36.90 -14.00
C TRP A 410 -27.27 38.17 -14.49
N GLU A 411 -27.50 38.27 -15.80
CA GLU A 411 -28.18 39.42 -16.41
C GLU A 411 -29.56 39.67 -15.79
N GLN A 412 -30.31 38.61 -15.49
CA GLN A 412 -31.64 38.68 -14.86
C GLN A 412 -31.63 39.27 -13.44
N LEU A 413 -30.47 39.36 -12.78
CA LEU A 413 -30.33 40.00 -11.47
C LEU A 413 -30.06 41.50 -11.59
N GLY A 414 -29.91 42.02 -12.80
CA GLY A 414 -29.57 43.42 -13.08
C GLY A 414 -28.05 43.66 -13.08
N GLN A 415 -27.68 44.94 -13.20
CA GLN A 415 -26.28 45.37 -13.30
C GLN A 415 -25.92 46.37 -12.20
N ASN A 416 -24.66 46.36 -11.78
CA ASN A 416 -24.11 47.39 -10.91
C ASN A 416 -23.86 48.71 -11.67
N ALA A 417 -23.42 49.75 -10.95
CA ALA A 417 -23.13 51.06 -11.52
C ALA A 417 -22.01 51.05 -12.60
N GLN A 418 -21.24 49.97 -12.68
CA GLN A 418 -20.18 49.74 -13.66
C GLN A 418 -20.65 48.89 -14.86
N GLY A 419 -21.95 48.57 -14.95
CA GLY A 419 -22.54 47.78 -16.04
C GLY A 419 -22.25 46.28 -15.96
N GLN A 420 -21.78 45.77 -14.82
CA GLN A 420 -21.50 44.35 -14.62
C GLN A 420 -22.73 43.65 -14.04
N ASN A 421 -23.06 42.46 -14.55
CA ASN A 421 -24.20 41.70 -14.03
C ASN A 421 -23.97 41.29 -12.57
N LEU A 422 -25.05 41.30 -11.78
CA LEU A 422 -24.99 40.98 -10.36
C LEU A 422 -24.93 39.47 -10.11
N THR A 423 -24.22 39.05 -9.06
CA THR A 423 -24.33 37.69 -8.50
C THR A 423 -25.53 37.59 -7.54
N PRO A 424 -25.99 36.39 -7.16
CA PRO A 424 -27.01 36.24 -6.12
C PRO A 424 -26.63 36.92 -4.79
N VAL A 425 -25.34 36.93 -4.46
CA VAL A 425 -24.83 37.63 -3.25
C VAL A 425 -24.98 39.13 -3.39
N ASP A 426 -24.64 39.69 -4.55
CA ASP A 426 -24.79 41.13 -4.82
C ASP A 426 -26.26 41.53 -4.82
N ALA A 427 -27.14 40.72 -5.42
CA ALA A 427 -28.58 40.95 -5.44
C ALA A 427 -29.18 40.91 -4.02
N LEU A 428 -28.79 39.94 -3.19
CA LEU A 428 -29.21 39.88 -1.78
C LEU A 428 -28.73 41.09 -0.97
N ALA A 429 -27.50 41.54 -1.20
CA ALA A 429 -26.97 42.74 -0.56
C ALA A 429 -27.76 43.99 -0.98
N ALA A 430 -28.08 44.12 -2.28
CA ALA A 430 -28.88 45.22 -2.81
C ALA A 430 -30.30 45.23 -2.22
N ILE A 431 -30.96 44.06 -2.15
CA ILE A 431 -32.29 43.92 -1.53
C ILE A 431 -32.24 44.33 -0.04
N ARG A 432 -31.21 43.93 0.71
CA ARG A 432 -31.06 44.33 2.11
C ARG A 432 -30.91 45.84 2.27
N GLN A 433 -30.16 46.50 1.39
CA GLN A 433 -30.04 47.96 1.40
C GLN A 433 -31.36 48.66 1.05
N GLN A 434 -32.06 48.17 0.02
CA GLN A 434 -33.38 48.70 -0.35
C GLN A 434 -34.39 48.56 0.78
N LEU A 435 -34.43 47.40 1.45
CA LEU A 435 -35.30 47.20 2.62
C LEU A 435 -34.95 48.14 3.78
N ALA A 436 -33.67 48.38 4.04
CA ALA A 436 -33.24 49.33 5.06
C ALA A 436 -33.66 50.77 4.72
N GLN A 437 -33.58 51.16 3.45
CA GLN A 437 -34.02 52.49 3.00
C GLN A 437 -35.55 52.63 3.11
N ILE A 438 -36.31 51.63 2.65
CA ILE A 438 -37.77 51.61 2.77
C ILE A 438 -38.19 51.73 4.25
N GLN A 439 -37.49 51.04 5.16
CA GLN A 439 -37.75 51.13 6.58
C GLN A 439 -37.51 52.56 7.11
N ALA A 440 -36.40 53.19 6.73
CA ALA A 440 -36.11 54.57 7.10
C ALA A 440 -37.16 55.56 6.59
N ASP A 441 -37.57 55.43 5.33
CA ASP A 441 -38.60 56.27 4.71
C ASP A 441 -39.96 56.09 5.41
N LEU A 442 -40.30 54.85 5.78
CA LEU A 442 -41.52 54.53 6.55
C LEU A 442 -41.51 55.18 7.93
N ASP A 443 -40.36 55.19 8.61
CA ASP A 443 -40.23 55.79 9.93
C ASP A 443 -40.32 57.32 9.85
N GLU A 444 -39.71 57.95 8.84
CA GLU A 444 -39.86 59.39 8.57
C GLU A 444 -41.33 59.78 8.28
N LEU A 445 -42.04 58.96 7.50
CA LEU A 445 -43.47 59.18 7.21
C LEU A 445 -44.35 59.02 8.46
N LYS A 446 -44.02 58.11 9.37
CA LYS A 446 -44.73 57.96 10.65
C LYS A 446 -44.50 59.16 11.56
N GLU A 447 -43.29 59.72 11.57
CA GLU A 447 -43.00 60.93 12.35
C GLU A 447 -43.75 62.16 11.81
N LYS A 448 -43.86 62.31 10.49
CA LYS A 448 -44.64 63.40 9.86
C LYS A 448 -46.15 63.30 10.05
N ARG A 449 -46.67 62.16 10.53
CA ARG A 449 -48.11 61.92 10.77
C ARG A 449 -48.54 62.13 12.23
N LYS A 450 -47.59 62.35 13.14
CA LYS A 450 -47.85 62.85 14.50
C LYS A 450 -47.79 64.38 14.49
#